data_AF-A0A963D6B6-F1
#
_entry.id   AF-A0A963D6B6-F1
#
_cell.length_a   1.000
_cell.length_b   1.000
_cell.length_c   1.000
_cell.angle_alpha   90.00
_cell.angle_beta   90.00
_cell.angle_gamma   90.00
#
_symmetry.space_group_name_H-M   'P 1'
#
loop_
_entity.id
_entity.type
_entity.pdbx_description
1 polymer ?
#
loop_
_entity_poly.entity_id
_entity_poly.type
_entity_poly.pdbx_seq_one_letter_code
_entity_poly.pdbx_strand_id
1 'polypeptide(L)' 'MEKENKATRKGSPPIKVYCLPEERHQIQANAQATGLSLSTFLLNVGIGYQVRGIVDNKQV' A
#
# COMPACT_ATOMS: atom_id res chain seq x y z
N MET A 1 -36.32 -2.44 -9.43
CA MET A 1 -35.18 -3.36 -9.21
C MET A 1 -33.93 -2.50 -9.19
N GLU A 2 -33.62 -1.93 -8.02
CA GLU A 2 -32.48 -1.03 -7.86
C GLU A 2 -31.19 -1.86 -7.93
N LYS A 3 -30.45 -1.71 -9.02
CA LYS A 3 -29.10 -2.27 -9.11
C LYS A 3 -28.22 -1.41 -8.22
N GLU A 4 -28.03 -1.81 -6.97
CA GLU A 4 -26.98 -1.27 -6.11
C GLU A 4 -25.65 -1.38 -6.87
N ASN A 5 -25.20 -0.25 -7.39
CA ASN A 5 -23.99 -0.14 -8.19
C ASN A 5 -22.82 -0.28 -7.21
N LYS A 6 -22.43 -1.52 -6.90
CA LYS A 6 -21.32 -1.81 -5.99
C LYS A 6 -20.10 -1.00 -6.43
N ALA A 7 -19.64 -0.10 -5.57
CA ALA A 7 -18.46 0.69 -5.82
C ALA A 7 -17.27 -0.26 -6.07
N THR A 8 -16.80 -0.29 -7.32
CA THR A 8 -15.62 -1.06 -7.67
C THR A 8 -14.38 -0.22 -7.42
N ARG A 9 -13.25 -0.85 -7.04
CA ARG A 9 -11.98 -0.15 -6.85
C ARG A 9 -11.53 0.66 -8.08
N LYS A 10 -11.97 0.27 -9.28
CA LYS A 10 -11.72 1.01 -10.54
C LYS A 10 -12.66 2.21 -10.74
N GLY A 11 -13.83 2.22 -10.11
CA GLY A 11 -14.81 3.31 -10.18
C GLY A 11 -14.67 4.35 -9.06
N SER A 12 -13.84 4.09 -8.06
CA SER A 12 -13.57 5.03 -6.96
C SER A 12 -12.39 5.95 -7.28
N PRO A 13 -12.41 7.21 -6.81
CA PRO A 13 -11.31 8.13 -7.03
C PRO A 13 -10.02 7.62 -6.35
N PRO A 14 -8.86 7.73 -7.03
CA PRO A 14 -7.60 7.27 -6.47
C PRO A 14 -7.12 8.21 -5.35
N ILE A 15 -6.44 7.64 -4.36
CA ILE A 15 -5.75 8.41 -3.32
C ILE A 15 -4.43 8.90 -3.89
N LYS A 16 -4.29 10.22 -4.07
CA LYS A 16 -3.03 10.86 -4.45
C LYS A 16 -2.27 11.26 -3.19
N VAL A 17 -1.10 10.68 -3.01
CA VAL A 17 -0.18 11.04 -1.92
C VAL A 17 1.01 11.77 -2.55
N TYR A 18 1.19 13.02 -2.18
CA TYR A 18 2.40 13.76 -2.49
C TYR A 18 3.45 13.40 -1.43
N CYS A 19 4.64 13.04 -1.88
CA CYS A 19 5.74 12.65 -1.01
C CYS A 19 7.03 13.27 -1.56
N LEU A 20 7.95 13.60 -0.66
CA LEU A 20 9.32 13.91 -1.00
C LEU A 20 10.01 12.66 -1.59
N PRO A 21 11.09 12.85 -2.39
CA PRO A 21 11.83 11.72 -2.97
C PRO A 21 12.37 10.77 -1.90
N GLU A 22 12.77 11.30 -0.74
CA GLU A 22 13.29 10.51 0.37
C GLU A 22 12.21 9.61 1.00
N GLU A 23 11.01 10.15 1.23
CA GLU A 23 9.85 9.39 1.72
C GLU A 23 9.44 8.32 0.71
N ARG A 24 9.44 8.67 -0.59
CA ARG A 24 9.14 7.72 -1.66
C ARG A 24 10.12 6.55 -1.66
N HIS A 25 11.41 6.81 -1.46
CA HIS A 25 12.43 5.76 -1.37
C HIS A 25 12.20 4.83 -0.16
N GLN A 26 11.85 5.38 1.00
CA GLN A 26 11.53 4.58 2.19
C GLN A 26 10.29 3.71 1.97
N ILE A 27 9.21 4.28 1.42
CA ILE A 27 7.99 3.52 1.12
C ILE A 27 8.29 2.44 0.07
N GLN A 28 9.15 2.73 -0.91
CA GLN A 28 9.56 1.76 -1.92
C GLN A 28 10.37 0.62 -1.31
N ALA A 29 11.32 0.89 -0.44
CA ALA A 29 12.08 -0.12 0.27
C ALA A 29 11.16 -1.03 1.10
N ASN A 30 10.20 -0.45 1.83
CA ASN A 30 9.24 -1.20 2.63
C ASN A 30 8.27 -2.04 1.77
N ALA A 31 7.81 -1.50 0.65
CA ALA A 31 6.99 -2.23 -0.31
C ALA A 31 7.75 -3.41 -0.94
N GLN A 32 9.02 -3.20 -1.33
CA GLN A 32 9.90 -4.26 -1.84
C GLN A 32 10.15 -5.34 -0.79
N ALA A 33 10.44 -4.95 0.46
CA ALA A 33 10.65 -5.87 1.58
C ALA A 33 9.41 -6.70 1.93
N THR A 34 8.23 -6.33 1.43
CA THR A 34 6.96 -7.04 1.67
C THR A 34 6.46 -7.76 0.42
N GLY A 35 7.17 -7.64 -0.71
CA GLY A 35 6.74 -8.15 -2.01
C GLY A 35 5.51 -7.46 -2.58
N LEU A 36 5.16 -6.27 -2.07
CA LEU A 36 3.97 -5.51 -2.47
C LEU A 36 4.34 -4.33 -3.38
N SER A 37 3.36 -3.91 -4.19
CA SER A 37 3.48 -2.62 -4.89
C SER A 37 3.32 -1.45 -3.90
N LEU A 38 3.91 -0.30 -4.21
CA LEU A 38 3.81 0.94 -3.40
C LEU A 38 2.37 1.26 -2.99
N SER A 39 1.45 1.21 -3.95
CA SER A 39 0.03 1.54 -3.71
C SER A 39 -0.67 0.49 -2.87
N THR A 40 -0.34 -0.79 -3.03
CA THR A 40 -0.87 -1.87 -2.17
C THR A 40 -0.32 -1.77 -0.75
N PHE A 41 0.97 -1.48 -0.61
CA PHE A 41 1.62 -1.27 0.68
C PHE A 41 0.97 -0.10 1.42
N LEU A 42 0.83 1.06 0.78
CA LEU A 42 0.18 2.23 1.38
C LEU A 42 -1.29 1.99 1.70
N LEU A 43 -2.02 1.27 0.85
CA LEU A 43 -3.41 0.91 1.13
C LEU A 43 -3.49 0.02 2.37
N ASN A 44 -2.66 -1.00 2.47
CA ASN A 44 -2.63 -1.93 3.61
C ASN A 44 -2.25 -1.20 4.91
N VAL A 45 -1.22 -0.35 4.87
CA VAL A 45 -0.84 0.48 6.03
C VAL A 45 -1.98 1.43 6.40
N GLY A 46 -2.59 2.11 5.43
CA GLY A 46 -3.66 3.09 5.65
C GLY A 46 -4.95 2.50 6.21
N ILE A 47 -5.25 1.23 5.93
CA ILE A 47 -6.40 0.52 6.53
C ILE A 47 -6.05 -0.18 7.85
N GLY A 48 -4.83 -0.01 8.37
CA GLY A 48 -4.38 -0.61 9.63
C GLY A 48 -3.98 -2.09 9.52
N TYR A 49 -3.82 -2.62 8.30
CA TYR A 49 -3.27 -3.95 8.12
C TYR A 49 -1.78 -3.92 8.45
N GLN A 50 -1.36 -4.71 9.44
CA GLN A 50 0.07 -4.87 9.73
C GLN A 50 0.73 -5.52 8.53
N VAL A 51 1.46 -4.70 7.77
CA VAL A 51 2.32 -5.23 6.72
C VAL A 51 3.47 -5.95 7.41
N ARG A 52 3.39 -7.28 7.50
CA ARG A 52 4.48 -8.14 7.95
C ARG A 52 5.63 -7.97 6.95
N GLY A 53 6.53 -7.04 7.26
CA GLY A 53 7.82 -6.93 6.59
C GLY A 53 8.49 -8.29 6.62
N ILE A 54 8.99 -8.75 5.49
CA ILE A 54 9.89 -9.91 5.41
C ILE A 54 11.29 -9.43 5.88
N VAL A 55 11.34 -8.66 6.96
CA VAL A 55 12.55 -8.27 7.68
C VAL A 55 12.69 -9.22 8.86
N ASP A 56 12.77 -10.50 8.53
CA ASP A 56 13.24 -11.54 9.44
C ASP A 56 14.19 -12.42 8.64
N ASN A 57 15.33 -11.87 8.22
CA ASN A 57 16.42 -12.71 7.71
C ASN A 57 17.80 -12.04 7.71
N LYS A 58 18.21 -11.37 8.79
CA LYS A 58 19.64 -11.22 9.16
C LYS A 58 19.78 -10.47 10.47
N GLN A 59 19.53 -11.18 11.56
CA GLN A 59 20.23 -10.89 12.80
C GLN A 59 20.82 -12.22 13.29
N VAL A 60 22.01 -12.56 12.78
CA VAL A 60 23.12 -13.30 13.40
C VAL A 60 24.32 -13.26 12.47
#